data_AF-L0JW71-F1
#
_entry.id   AF-L0JW71-F1
#
_cell.length_a   1.000
_cell.length_b   1.000
_cell.length_c   1.000
_cell.angle_alpha   90.00
_cell.angle_beta   90.00
_cell.angle_gamma   90.00
#
_symmetry.space_group_name_H-M   'P 1'
#
loop_
_entity.id
_entity.type
_entity.pdbx_description
1 polymer ?
#
loop_
_entity_poly.entity_id
_entity_poly.type
_entity_poly.pdbx_seq_one_letter_code
_entity_poly.pdbx_strand_id
1 'polypeptide(L)'
;MNHLVPTNDGAWRLPNHAHLVVYERERSDRGLLTIYDCGATQGPPKAQLLGTLADVAADAVIEPTPTGQVVSLREAATLERIAEDRYRIV
;
A
#
# COMPACT_ATOMS: atom_id res chain seq x y z
N MET A 1 -9.07 4.65 9.68
CA MET A 1 -9.59 3.32 10.09
C MET A 1 -9.08 2.31 9.08
N ASN A 2 -8.53 1.17 9.51
CA ASN A 2 -8.01 0.14 8.60
C ASN A 2 -9.11 -0.90 8.34
N HIS A 3 -9.59 -1.00 7.10
CA HIS A 3 -10.62 -1.97 6.68
C HIS A 3 -10.05 -3.14 5.86
N LEU A 4 -8.73 -3.34 5.86
CA LEU A 4 -8.15 -4.49 5.17
C LEU A 4 -8.44 -5.79 5.91
N VAL A 5 -8.66 -6.85 5.15
CA VAL A 5 -8.92 -8.18 5.71
C VAL A 5 -7.58 -8.78 6.15
N PRO A 6 -7.35 -9.06 7.44
CA PRO A 6 -6.12 -9.69 7.88
C PRO A 6 -6.04 -11.13 7.35
N THR A 7 -4.88 -11.51 6.82
CA THR A 7 -4.59 -12.89 6.37
C THR A 7 -3.73 -13.64 7.39
N ASN A 8 -2.85 -12.93 8.09
CA ASN A 8 -1.99 -13.48 9.14
C ASN A 8 -1.48 -12.36 10.07
N ASP A 9 -0.63 -12.69 11.04
CA ASP A 9 -0.03 -11.69 11.94
C ASP A 9 0.86 -10.71 11.17
N GLY A 10 0.39 -9.47 10.99
CA GLY A 10 1.07 -8.45 10.20
C GLY A 10 0.90 -8.58 8.68
N ALA A 11 -0.08 -9.34 8.19
CA ALA A 11 -0.39 -9.45 6.77
C ALA A 11 -1.88 -9.17 6.50
N TRP A 12 -2.16 -8.45 5.41
CA TRP A 12 -3.49 -8.04 5.03
C TRP A 12 -3.74 -8.26 3.54
N ARG A 13 -4.91 -8.80 3.19
CA ARG A 13 -5.35 -8.92 1.81
C ARG A 13 -5.69 -7.55 1.24
N LEU A 14 -5.09 -7.22 0.11
CA LEU A 14 -5.43 -6.02 -0.65
C LEU A 14 -6.69 -6.27 -1.51
N PRO A 15 -7.48 -5.23 -1.78
CA PRO A 15 -8.54 -5.30 -2.78
C PRO A 15 -8.01 -5.77 -4.15
N ASN A 16 -8.87 -6.39 -4.96
CA ASN A 16 -8.51 -6.70 -6.34
C ASN A 16 -8.25 -5.41 -7.11
N HIS A 17 -7.12 -5.36 -7.82
CA HIS A 17 -6.62 -4.14 -8.48
C HIS A 17 -6.53 -2.93 -7.53
N ALA A 18 -6.04 -3.15 -6.31
CA ALA A 18 -5.85 -2.06 -5.36
C ALA A 18 -4.94 -0.97 -5.94
N HIS A 19 -5.27 0.26 -5.60
CA HIS A 19 -4.48 1.44 -5.94
C HIS A 19 -3.89 2.00 -4.66
N LEU A 20 -2.56 2.08 -4.59
CA LEU A 20 -1.85 2.52 -3.40
C LEU A 20 -1.12 3.81 -3.71
N VAL A 21 -1.27 4.80 -2.82
CA VAL A 21 -0.49 6.03 -2.83
C VAL A 21 0.50 5.96 -1.69
N VAL A 22 1.78 5.95 -2.02
CA VAL A 22 2.90 5.87 -1.09
C VAL A 22 3.53 7.25 -1.00
N TYR A 23 3.42 7.85 0.18
CA TYR A 23 4.10 9.10 0.50
C TYR A 23 5.43 8.79 1.17
N GLU A 24 6.51 9.12 0.47
CA GLU A 24 7.88 9.04 0.98
C GLU A 24 8.20 10.38 1.67
N ARG A 25 8.80 10.33 2.86
CA ARG A 25 9.28 11.54 3.53
C ARG A 25 10.80 11.55 3.53
N GLU A 26 11.39 12.56 2.89
CA GLU A 26 12.86 12.74 2.80
C GLU A 26 13.56 12.92 4.17
N ARG A 27 12.81 13.21 5.25
CA ARG A 27 13.35 13.63 6.56
C ARG A 27 12.73 12.96 7.80
N SER A 28 11.88 11.94 7.66
CA SER A 28 11.27 11.28 8.82
C SER A 28 11.19 9.78 8.64
N ASP A 29 11.41 9.03 9.73
CA ASP A 29 11.40 7.56 9.77
C ASP A 29 10.11 6.89 9.29
N ARG A 30 9.01 7.64 9.12
CA ARG A 30 7.68 7.09 8.84
C ARG A 30 7.01 7.81 7.67
N GLY A 31 6.93 7.12 6.53
CA GLY A 31 6.08 7.49 5.39
C GLY A 31 4.60 7.21 5.66
N LEU A 32 3.78 7.26 4.62
CA LEU A 32 2.35 6.94 4.68
C LEU A 32 1.93 6.13 3.46
N LEU A 33 1.31 4.97 3.69
CA LEU A 33 0.66 4.17 2.65
C LEU A 33 -0.84 4.40 2.75
N THR A 34 -1.45 4.85 1.64
CA THR A 34 -2.90 4.99 1.50
C THR A 34 -3.39 3.98 0.49
N ILE A 35 -4.31 3.10 0.88
CA ILE A 35 -4.84 2.02 0.04
C ILE A 35 -6.27 2.34 -0.39
N TYR A 36 -6.52 2.26 -1.70
CA TYR A 36 -7.81 2.42 -2.37
C TYR A 36 -8.23 1.14 -3.07
N ASP A 37 -9.54 1.01 -3.28
CA ASP A 37 -10.15 -0.05 -4.08
C ASP A 37 -10.28 0.41 -5.54
N CYS A 38 -10.11 -0.52 -6.49
CA CYS A 38 -10.08 -0.29 -7.95
C CYS A 38 -11.23 0.58 -8.48
N GLY A 39 -12.38 0.54 -7.82
CA GLY A 39 -13.59 1.24 -8.26
C GLY A 39 -13.70 2.69 -7.80
N ALA A 40 -12.79 3.18 -6.96
CA ALA A 40 -13.03 4.39 -6.20
C ALA A 40 -11.79 5.30 -6.07
N THR A 41 -11.30 5.84 -7.19
CA THR A 41 -10.49 7.08 -7.14
C THR A 41 -11.27 8.27 -6.55
N GLN A 42 -12.57 8.12 -6.27
CA GLN A 42 -13.42 9.10 -5.58
C GLN A 42 -13.99 8.64 -4.22
N GLY A 43 -13.64 7.44 -3.72
CA GLY A 43 -14.11 6.93 -2.43
C GLY A 43 -13.12 7.19 -1.29
N PRO A 44 -13.56 7.07 -0.02
CA PRO A 44 -12.64 7.13 1.11
C PRO A 44 -11.62 5.97 1.03
N PRO A 45 -10.39 6.19 1.50
CA PRO A 45 -9.38 5.14 1.50
C PRO A 45 -9.83 3.95 2.36
N LYS A 46 -9.57 2.73 1.88
CA LYS A 46 -9.84 1.49 2.61
C LYS A 46 -8.95 1.38 3.85
N ALA A 47 -7.72 1.84 3.74
CA ALA A 47 -6.79 1.86 4.85
C ALA A 47 -5.72 2.93 4.66
N GLN A 48 -5.17 3.36 5.80
CA GLN A 48 -4.00 4.22 5.89
C GLN A 48 -3.07 3.63 6.93
N LEU A 49 -1.82 3.40 6.55
CA LEU A 49 -0.79 2.78 7.37
C LEU A 49 0.43 3.70 7.41
N LEU A 50 1.00 3.90 8.59
CA LEU A 50 2.26 4.61 8.74
C LEU A 50 3.40 3.66 8.34
N GLY A 51 4.31 4.16 7.50
CA GLY A 51 5.50 3.42 7.09
C GLY A 51 5.88 3.62 5.63
N THR A 52 6.75 2.74 5.15
CA THR A 52 7.31 2.79 3.80
C THR A 52 7.06 1.49 3.06
N LEU A 53 6.94 1.59 1.73
CA LEU A 53 6.86 0.42 0.85
C LEU A 53 8.27 0.05 0.42
N ALA A 54 8.73 -1.11 0.84
CA ALA A 54 10.10 -1.56 0.60
C ALA A 54 10.26 -2.28 -0.74
N ASP A 55 9.24 -3.03 -1.15
CA ASP A 55 9.28 -3.89 -2.33
C ASP A 55 7.86 -4.23 -2.81
N VAL A 56 7.74 -4.46 -4.11
CA VAL A 56 6.50 -4.89 -4.78
C VAL A 56 6.81 -6.14 -5.60
N ALA A 57 6.42 -7.29 -5.07
CA ALA A 57 6.60 -8.61 -5.67
C ALA A 57 5.28 -9.18 -6.21
N ALA A 58 4.42 -8.32 -6.76
CA ALA A 58 3.17 -8.68 -7.44
C ALA A 58 3.10 -7.92 -8.78
N ASP A 59 2.28 -8.37 -9.73
CA ASP A 59 2.08 -7.66 -10.99
C ASP A 59 1.43 -6.29 -10.74
N ALA A 60 2.18 -5.23 -11.01
CA ALA A 60 1.81 -3.87 -10.69
C ALA A 60 2.42 -2.86 -11.66
N VAL A 61 1.72 -1.75 -11.86
CA VAL A 61 2.27 -0.54 -12.47
C VAL A 61 2.72 0.38 -11.35
N ILE A 62 3.99 0.80 -11.40
CA ILE A 62 4.57 1.73 -10.43
C ILE A 62 4.85 3.05 -11.15
N GLU A 63 4.26 4.13 -10.68
CA GLU A 63 4.41 5.47 -11.22
C GLU A 63 5.05 6.38 -10.17
N PRO A 64 6.25 6.94 -10.41
CA PRO A 64 6.87 7.87 -9.49
C PRO A 64 6.11 9.20 -9.46
N THR A 65 6.08 9.83 -8.29
CA THR A 65 5.46 11.15 -8.07
C THR A 65 6.42 12.06 -7.29
N PRO A 66 6.20 13.39 -7.28
CA PRO A 66 7.06 14.30 -6.52
C PRO A 66 7.15 14.01 -5.01
N THR A 67 6.18 13.29 -4.45
CA THR A 67 6.08 12.99 -3.01
C THR A 67 6.26 11.50 -2.68
N GLY A 68 6.66 10.68 -3.65
CA GLY A 68 6.80 9.23 -3.48
C GLY A 68 6.37 8.48 -4.74
N GLN A 69 5.42 7.58 -4.63
CA GLN A 69 5.01 6.73 -5.76
C GLN A 69 3.56 6.27 -5.66
N VAL A 70 3.01 5.88 -6.79
CA VAL A 70 1.69 5.28 -6.92
C VAL A 70 1.86 3.85 -7.44
N VAL A 71 1.24 2.88 -6.77
CA VAL A 71 1.29 1.47 -7.14
C VAL A 71 -0.12 1.00 -7.49
N SER A 72 -0.32 0.61 -8.74
CA SER A 72 -1.58 0.08 -9.24
C SER A 72 -1.44 -1.41 -9.49
N LEU A 73 -2.06 -2.24 -8.66
CA LEU A 73 -2.02 -3.69 -8.81
C LEU A 73 -2.86 -4.16 -9.98
N ARG A 74 -2.38 -5.18 -10.70
CA ARG A 74 -3.10 -5.84 -11.79
C ARG A 74 -3.75 -7.16 -11.37
N GLU A 75 -3.44 -7.62 -10.16
CA GLU A 75 -3.96 -8.86 -9.60
C GLU A 75 -4.30 -8.70 -8.11
N ALA A 76 -4.79 -9.79 -7.51
CA ALA A 76 -4.98 -9.86 -6.07
C ALA A 76 -3.61 -10.00 -5.39
N ALA A 77 -3.33 -9.18 -4.37
CA ALA A 77 -2.07 -9.25 -3.63
C ALA A 77 -2.30 -9.13 -2.12
N THR A 78 -1.24 -9.38 -1.36
CA THR A 78 -1.16 -9.27 0.09
C THR A 78 -0.16 -8.20 0.47
N LEU A 79 -0.53 -7.35 1.42
CA LEU A 79 0.38 -6.43 2.06
C LEU A 79 0.95 -7.09 3.32
N GLU A 80 2.26 -7.29 3.37
CA GLU A 80 2.97 -7.89 4.49
C GLU A 80 3.85 -6.87 5.19
N ARG A 81 3.80 -6.84 6.52
CA ARG A 81 4.72 -6.05 7.34
C ARG A 81 5.99 -6.86 7.59
N ILE A 82 7.11 -6.41 7.01
CA ILE A 82 8.42 -7.10 7.10
C ILE A 82 9.31 -6.56 8.22
N ALA A 83 9.06 -5.32 8.67
CA ALA A 83 9.69 -4.73 9.84
C ALA A 83 8.76 -3.65 10.43
N GLU A 84 9.16 -3.02 11.53
CA GLU A 84 8.45 -1.86 12.06
C GLU A 84 8.31 -0.79 10.97
N ASP A 85 7.06 -0.39 10.69
CA ASP A 85 6.70 0.61 9.68
C ASP A 85 7.28 0.33 8.27
N ARG A 86 7.52 -0.94 7.93
CA ARG A 86 8.04 -1.35 6.62
C ARG A 86 7.21 -2.48 6.02
N TYR A 87 6.70 -2.26 4.82
CA TYR A 87 5.76 -3.16 4.16
C TYR A 87 6.27 -3.65 2.81
N ARG A 88 5.77 -4.80 2.39
CA ARG A 88 6.01 -5.43 1.10
C ARG A 88 4.67 -5.88 0.51
N ILE A 89 4.52 -5.79 -0.81
CA ILE A 89 3.39 -6.39 -1.53
C ILE A 89 3.83 -7.71 -2.14
N VAL A 90 3.08 -8.79 -1.93
CA VAL A 90 3.33 -10.14 -2.45
C VAL A 90 2.06 -10.79 -3.02
#